data_AF-A0A4R0QS17-F1
#
_entry.id   AF-A0A4R0QS17-F1
#
_cell.length_a   1.000
_cell.length_b   1.000
_cell.length_c   1.000
_cell.angle_alpha   90.00
_cell.angle_beta   90.00
_cell.angle_gamma   90.00
#
_symmetry.space_group_name_H-M   'P 1'
#
loop_
_entity.id
_entity.type
_entity.pdbx_description
1 polymer ?
#
loop_
_entity_poly.entity_id
_entity_poly.type
_entity_poly.pdbx_seq_one_letter_code
_entity_poly.pdbx_strand_id
1 'polypeptide(L)'
;MAFREKLFAVMLTAAIVVLTTTVPYLTLLNVFLFLGIFLAGSIALNRSILRFQVRLAYNEAFILAFFGGIVGGIFSEAISWVLMETLSYRPGTESLSLVIDWVVETARNRPELQPQVQALLEAEKLALAPVSLSLTDLLASMLFSAAFYAPIAGFGGMWAVFRLKRRAARR
;
A
#
# COMPACT_ATOMS: atom_id res chain seq x y z
N MET A 1 11.44 18.40 -14.24
CA MET A 1 10.99 18.53 -12.83
C MET A 1 12.18 18.88 -11.96
N ALA A 2 12.12 19.97 -11.20
CA ALA A 2 13.17 20.41 -10.29
C ALA A 2 13.28 19.47 -9.07
N PHE A 3 14.41 19.49 -8.35
CA PHE A 3 14.63 18.59 -7.20
C PHE A 3 13.52 18.67 -6.14
N ARG A 4 13.10 19.89 -5.76
CA ARG A 4 12.03 20.11 -4.77
C ARG A 4 10.70 19.50 -5.21
N GLU A 5 10.39 19.57 -6.50
CA GLU A 5 9.15 19.01 -7.07
C GLU A 5 9.19 17.47 -7.09
N LYS A 6 10.34 16.88 -7.44
CA LYS A 6 10.56 15.44 -7.37
C LYS A 6 10.43 14.93 -5.93
N LEU A 7 11.06 15.63 -4.98
CA LEU A 7 10.97 15.31 -3.56
C LEU A 7 9.53 15.39 -3.06
N PHE A 8 8.78 16.42 -3.46
CA PHE A 8 7.35 16.52 -3.12
C PHE A 8 6.55 15.32 -3.64
N ALA A 9 6.77 14.91 -4.90
CA ALA A 9 6.07 13.76 -5.49
C ALA A 9 6.38 12.45 -4.75
N VAL A 10 7.66 12.22 -4.43
CA VAL A 10 8.13 11.05 -3.68
C VAL A 10 7.52 11.03 -2.28
N MET A 11 7.63 12.14 -1.54
CA MET A 11 7.13 12.21 -0.16
C MET A 11 5.60 12.12 -0.09
N LEU A 12 4.88 12.71 -1.05
CA LEU A 12 3.43 12.57 -1.12
C LEU A 12 3.02 11.12 -1.42
N THR A 13 3.74 10.45 -2.32
CA THR A 13 3.52 9.02 -2.60
C THR A 13 3.76 8.20 -1.33
N ALA A 14 4.90 8.40 -0.66
CA ALA A 14 5.25 7.71 0.57
C ALA A 14 4.23 7.93 1.69
N ALA A 15 3.77 9.17 1.87
CA ALA A 15 2.75 9.50 2.86
C ALA A 15 1.43 8.77 2.60
N ILE A 16 0.97 8.70 1.34
CA ILE A 16 -0.25 7.96 1.01
C ILE A 16 -0.03 6.45 1.21
N VAL A 17 1.14 5.90 0.83
CA VAL A 17 1.47 4.49 1.10
C VAL A 17 1.33 4.20 2.59
N VAL A 18 2.05 4.95 3.44
CA VAL A 18 1.98 4.81 4.90
C VAL A 18 0.54 4.88 5.41
N LEU A 19 -0.25 5.85 4.95
CA LEU A 19 -1.65 5.95 5.37
C LEU A 19 -2.45 4.70 4.97
N THR A 20 -2.29 4.23 3.73
CA THR A 20 -3.02 3.05 3.24
C THR A 20 -2.54 1.74 3.82
N THR A 21 -1.35 1.68 4.43
CA THR A 21 -0.79 0.46 5.02
C THR A 21 -0.85 0.44 6.54
N THR A 22 -1.03 1.59 7.20
CA THR A 22 -1.03 1.68 8.67
C THR A 22 -2.36 2.12 9.26
N VAL A 23 -3.19 2.89 8.56
CA VAL A 23 -4.46 3.38 9.10
C VAL A 23 -5.54 2.28 9.03
N PRO A 24 -6.29 2.04 10.13
CA PRO A 24 -7.39 1.08 10.13
C PRO A 24 -8.37 1.30 8.99
N TYR A 25 -8.90 0.22 8.44
CA TYR A 25 -9.81 0.17 7.27
C TYR A 25 -9.23 0.65 5.94
N LEU A 26 -8.27 1.58 5.91
CA LEU A 26 -7.57 1.95 4.66
C LEU A 26 -6.68 0.82 4.16
N THR A 27 -6.23 -0.06 5.05
CA THR A 27 -5.51 -1.30 4.71
C THR A 27 -6.32 -2.26 3.84
N LEU A 28 -7.67 -2.20 3.87
CA LEU A 28 -8.53 -2.96 2.94
C LEU A 28 -8.26 -2.60 1.48
N LEU A 29 -7.84 -1.35 1.18
CA LEU A 29 -7.48 -0.96 -0.17
C LEU A 29 -6.31 -1.78 -0.70
N ASN A 30 -5.46 -2.32 0.17
CA ASN A 30 -4.31 -3.12 -0.25
C ASN A 30 -4.62 -4.63 -0.31
N VAL A 31 -5.70 -5.09 0.32
CA VAL A 31 -6.21 -6.47 0.18
C VAL A 31 -6.58 -6.76 -1.28
N PHE A 32 -7.13 -5.77 -2.00
CA PHE A 32 -7.42 -5.86 -3.44
C PHE A 32 -6.20 -5.52 -4.29
N LEU A 33 -5.25 -6.45 -4.41
CA LEU A 33 -4.08 -6.33 -5.31
C LEU A 33 -3.25 -5.05 -5.09
N PHE A 34 -3.04 -4.63 -3.82
CA PHE A 34 -2.27 -3.43 -3.49
C PHE A 34 -2.82 -2.14 -4.13
N LEU A 35 -4.14 -2.05 -4.31
CA LEU A 35 -4.79 -0.90 -4.95
C LEU A 35 -4.51 0.41 -4.20
N GLY A 36 -4.39 0.40 -2.87
CA GLY A 36 -4.00 1.57 -2.08
C GLY A 36 -2.64 2.14 -2.49
N ILE A 37 -1.64 1.28 -2.66
CA ILE A 37 -0.29 1.65 -3.11
C ILE A 37 -0.28 2.11 -4.57
N PHE A 38 -1.03 1.44 -5.44
CA PHE A 38 -1.20 1.89 -6.83
C PHE A 38 -1.82 3.29 -6.88
N LEU A 39 -2.87 3.52 -6.08
CA LEU A 39 -3.51 4.83 -5.97
C LEU A 39 -2.57 5.88 -5.36
N ALA A 40 -1.69 5.52 -4.43
CA ALA A 40 -0.68 6.41 -3.90
C ALA A 40 0.18 7.01 -5.01
N GLY A 41 0.76 6.15 -5.86
CA GLY A 41 1.53 6.60 -7.02
C GLY A 41 0.70 7.43 -8.01
N SER A 42 -0.53 6.99 -8.30
CA SER A 42 -1.38 7.69 -9.26
C SER A 42 -1.84 9.07 -8.79
N ILE A 43 -2.32 9.18 -7.55
CA ILE A 43 -2.83 10.42 -6.98
C ILE A 43 -1.68 11.40 -6.76
N ALA A 44 -0.56 10.95 -6.20
CA ALA A 44 0.59 11.80 -5.92
C ALA A 44 1.17 12.40 -7.20
N LEU A 45 1.36 11.60 -8.25
CA LEU A 45 1.91 12.08 -9.52
C LEU A 45 0.89 12.96 -10.27
N ASN A 46 -0.39 12.60 -10.28
CA ASN A 46 -1.44 13.45 -10.86
C ASN A 46 -1.46 14.84 -10.19
N ARG A 47 -1.40 14.89 -8.85
CA ARG A 47 -1.40 16.15 -8.10
C ARG A 47 -0.11 16.94 -8.31
N SER A 48 1.04 16.26 -8.37
CA SER A 48 2.34 16.92 -8.59
C SER A 48 2.46 17.51 -10.00
N ILE A 49 2.03 16.76 -11.03
CA ILE A 49 1.99 17.22 -12.42
C ILE A 49 1.11 18.47 -12.54
N LEU A 50 -0.11 18.44 -11.98
CA LEU A 50 -1.03 19.56 -12.05
C LEU A 50 -0.58 20.76 -11.20
N ARG A 51 0.06 20.52 -10.06
CA ARG A 51 0.54 21.60 -9.19
C ARG A 51 1.71 22.37 -9.78
N PHE A 52 2.69 21.64 -10.33
CA PHE A 52 3.92 22.24 -10.85
C PHE A 52 3.89 22.45 -12.37
N GLN A 53 2.79 22.08 -13.04
CA GLN A 53 2.60 22.23 -14.48
C GLN A 53 3.72 21.57 -15.31
N VAL A 54 4.24 20.44 -14.83
CA VAL A 54 5.34 19.71 -15.48
C VAL A 54 4.80 18.61 -16.40
N ARG A 55 5.40 18.49 -17.58
CA ARG A 55 5.16 17.35 -18.46
C ARG A 55 6.15 16.24 -18.12
N LEU A 56 5.65 15.06 -17.80
CA LEU A 56 6.46 13.87 -17.52
C LEU A 56 6.24 12.81 -18.59
N ALA A 57 7.32 12.15 -18.97
CA ALA A 57 7.25 10.91 -19.74
C ALA A 57 6.81 9.74 -18.83
N TYR A 58 6.36 8.64 -19.44
CA TYR A 58 5.86 7.49 -18.68
C TYR A 58 6.93 6.87 -17.77
N ASN A 59 8.16 6.73 -18.28
CA ASN A 59 9.31 6.26 -17.52
C ASN A 59 9.66 7.18 -16.34
N GLU A 60 9.62 8.50 -16.51
CA GLU A 60 9.90 9.44 -15.42
C GLU A 60 8.84 9.35 -14.32
N ALA A 61 7.56 9.24 -14.70
CA ALA A 61 6.48 9.07 -13.74
C ALA A 61 6.55 7.73 -13.00
N PHE A 62 6.95 6.65 -13.71
CA PHE A 62 7.25 5.36 -13.09
C PHE A 62 8.35 5.51 -12.04
N ILE A 63 9.50 6.05 -12.40
CA ILE A 63 10.67 6.16 -11.52
C ILE A 63 10.36 7.00 -10.27
N LEU A 64 9.67 8.14 -10.43
CA LEU A 64 9.32 8.99 -9.29
C LEU A 64 8.37 8.29 -8.32
N ALA A 65 7.32 7.64 -8.83
CA ALA A 65 6.39 6.90 -7.98
C ALA A 65 7.05 5.63 -7.40
N PHE A 66 7.98 5.00 -8.12
CA PHE A 66 8.76 3.85 -7.67
C PHE A 66 9.59 4.20 -6.43
N PHE A 67 10.36 5.30 -6.47
CA PHE A 67 11.07 5.78 -5.29
C PHE A 67 10.12 6.19 -4.16
N GLY A 68 8.96 6.74 -4.49
CA GLY A 68 7.88 6.97 -3.53
C GLY A 68 7.42 5.69 -2.83
N GLY A 69 7.29 4.59 -3.57
CA GLY A 69 6.95 3.27 -3.05
C GLY A 69 8.06 2.66 -2.19
N ILE A 70 9.34 2.82 -2.55
CA ILE A 70 10.47 2.41 -1.69
C ILE A 70 10.40 3.13 -0.34
N VAL A 71 10.37 4.46 -0.39
CA VAL A 71 10.38 5.29 0.82
C VAL A 71 9.13 5.04 1.66
N GLY A 72 7.96 4.90 1.01
CA GLY A 72 6.71 4.53 1.65
C GLY A 72 6.74 3.15 2.30
N GLY A 73 7.34 2.15 1.65
CA GLY A 73 7.47 0.80 2.19
C GLY A 73 8.37 0.74 3.42
N ILE A 74 9.53 1.41 3.38
CA ILE A 74 10.43 1.50 4.53
C ILE A 74 9.74 2.19 5.71
N PHE A 75 9.11 3.35 5.47
CA PHE A 75 8.42 4.07 6.54
C PHE A 75 7.18 3.33 7.04
N SER A 76 6.46 2.63 6.17
CA SER A 76 5.33 1.79 6.56
C SER A 76 5.75 0.75 7.59
N GLU A 77 6.82 0.00 7.32
CA GLU A 77 7.32 -1.01 8.27
C GLU A 77 7.88 -0.39 9.55
N ALA A 78 8.62 0.72 9.45
CA ALA A 78 9.12 1.43 10.62
C ALA A 78 7.97 1.88 11.55
N ILE A 79 6.92 2.46 10.96
CA ILE A 79 5.75 2.94 11.70
C ILE A 79 4.96 1.75 12.26
N SER A 80 4.74 0.70 11.46
CA SER A 80 4.10 -0.53 11.94
C SER A 80 4.82 -1.11 13.15
N TRP A 81 6.16 -1.15 13.14
CA TRP A 81 6.94 -1.60 14.28
C TRP A 81 6.73 -0.73 15.52
N VAL A 82 6.75 0.60 15.38
CA VAL A 82 6.45 1.51 16.50
C VAL A 82 5.02 1.31 17.03
N LEU A 83 4.04 1.12 16.15
CA LEU A 83 2.64 0.89 16.54
C LEU A 83 2.46 -0.43 17.29
N MET A 84 3.17 -1.48 16.87
CA MET A 84 3.15 -2.78 17.55
C MET A 84 3.80 -2.69 18.93
N GLU A 85 4.94 -2.01 19.05
CA GLU A 85 5.69 -1.91 20.30
C GLU A 85 5.01 -0.99 21.34
N THR A 86 4.44 0.14 20.89
CA THR A 86 3.93 1.19 21.81
C THR A 86 2.44 1.15 22.07
N LEU A 87 1.65 0.75 21.06
CA LEU A 87 0.18 0.76 21.12
C LEU A 87 -0.42 -0.65 21.06
N SER A 88 0.42 -1.69 20.95
CA SER A 88 -0.01 -3.07 20.70
C SER A 88 -0.95 -3.19 19.49
N TYR A 89 -0.84 -2.25 18.55
CA TYR A 89 -1.65 -2.20 17.34
C TYR A 89 -0.86 -2.81 16.19
N ARG A 90 -1.43 -3.84 15.56
CA ARG A 90 -0.85 -4.48 14.38
C ARG A 90 -1.64 -4.08 13.13
N PRO A 91 -1.08 -3.21 12.27
CA PRO A 91 -1.77 -2.79 11.07
C PRO A 91 -2.24 -3.96 10.19
N GLY A 92 -3.48 -3.86 9.73
CA GLY A 92 -4.08 -4.84 8.82
C GLY A 92 -4.82 -5.99 9.50
N THR A 93 -4.73 -6.12 10.83
CA THR A 93 -5.47 -7.14 11.58
C THR A 93 -6.98 -6.91 11.53
N GLU A 94 -7.46 -5.67 11.63
CA GLU A 94 -8.89 -5.35 11.52
C GLU A 94 -9.42 -5.61 10.12
N SER A 95 -8.61 -5.33 9.11
CA SER A 95 -8.98 -5.58 7.72
C SER A 95 -9.04 -7.08 7.43
N LEU A 96 -8.12 -7.86 8.01
CA LEU A 96 -8.12 -9.31 7.92
C LEU A 96 -9.36 -9.89 8.61
N SER A 97 -9.66 -9.45 9.84
CA SER A 97 -10.82 -9.94 10.59
C SER A 97 -12.13 -9.63 9.85
N LEU A 98 -12.27 -8.43 9.29
CA LEU A 98 -13.45 -8.07 8.49
C LEU A 98 -13.62 -8.95 7.25
N VAL A 99 -12.53 -9.28 6.55
CA VAL A 99 -12.57 -10.16 5.38
C VAL A 99 -12.95 -11.59 5.80
N ILE A 100 -12.42 -12.06 6.93
CA ILE A 100 -12.72 -13.39 7.46
C ILE A 100 -14.18 -13.46 7.90
N ASP A 101 -14.68 -12.48 8.65
CA ASP A 101 -16.09 -12.40 9.06
C ASP A 101 -17.02 -12.46 7.83
N TRP A 102 -16.68 -11.71 6.77
CA TRP A 102 -17.44 -11.74 5.52
C TRP A 102 -17.41 -13.12 4.83
N VAL A 103 -16.25 -13.79 4.82
CA VAL A 103 -16.10 -15.14 4.27
C VAL A 103 -16.88 -16.18 5.09
N VAL A 104 -16.83 -16.09 6.42
CA VAL A 104 -17.58 -16.94 7.35
C VAL A 104 -19.09 -16.79 7.12
N GLU A 105 -19.58 -15.55 7.00
CA GLU A 105 -20.99 -15.27 6.74
C GLU A 105 -21.43 -15.84 5.38
N THR A 106 -20.60 -15.65 4.34
CA THR A 106 -20.87 -16.17 2.99
C THR A 106 -20.88 -17.70 2.95
N ALA A 107 -20.05 -18.35 3.78
CA ALA A 107 -19.93 -19.81 3.86
C ALA A 107 -20.95 -20.48 4.78
N ARG A 108 -21.77 -19.73 5.53
CA ARG A 108 -22.69 -20.24 6.56
C ARG A 108 -23.65 -21.32 6.04
N ASN A 109 -24.06 -21.23 4.78
CA ASN A 109 -24.96 -22.19 4.13
C ASN A 109 -24.25 -23.11 3.11
N ARG A 110 -22.91 -23.12 3.08
CA ARG A 110 -22.11 -23.89 2.12
C ARG A 110 -21.13 -24.83 2.83
N PRO A 111 -21.54 -26.08 3.12
CA PRO A 111 -20.71 -27.04 3.88
C PRO A 111 -19.38 -27.36 3.17
N GLU A 112 -19.33 -27.24 1.85
CA GLU A 112 -18.12 -27.41 1.03
C GLU A 112 -17.02 -26.36 1.28
N LEU A 113 -17.37 -25.19 1.81
CA LEU A 113 -16.42 -24.10 2.11
C LEU A 113 -15.95 -24.12 3.57
N GLN A 114 -16.59 -24.87 4.45
CA GLN A 114 -16.24 -24.98 5.87
C GLN A 114 -14.78 -25.36 6.15
N PRO A 115 -14.14 -26.32 5.45
CA PRO A 115 -12.72 -26.61 5.70
C PRO A 115 -11.80 -25.45 5.34
N GLN A 116 -12.16 -24.64 4.34
CA GLN A 116 -11.38 -23.45 3.93
C GLN A 116 -11.57 -22.32 4.95
N VAL A 117 -12.77 -22.16 5.49
CA VAL A 117 -13.07 -21.21 6.56
C VAL A 117 -12.29 -21.56 7.83
N GLN A 118 -12.24 -22.84 8.21
CA GLN A 118 -11.47 -23.27 9.38
C GLN A 118 -9.97 -22.99 9.21
N ALA A 119 -9.40 -23.26 8.04
CA ALA A 119 -8.01 -22.92 7.74
C ALA A 119 -7.74 -21.40 7.81
N LEU A 120 -8.68 -20.57 7.36
CA LEU A 120 -8.58 -19.11 7.47
C LEU A 120 -8.63 -18.62 8.92
N LEU A 121 -9.51 -19.18 9.75
CA LEU A 121 -9.60 -18.86 11.18
C LEU A 121 -8.34 -19.27 11.95
N GLU A 122 -7.72 -20.40 11.59
CA GLU A 122 -6.43 -20.80 12.16
C GLU A 122 -5.30 -19.85 11.74
N ALA A 123 -5.28 -19.43 10.48
CA ALA A 123 -4.33 -18.43 9.98
C ALA A 123 -4.50 -17.07 10.69
N GLU A 124 -5.73 -16.66 10.99
CA GLU A 124 -6.00 -15.45 11.77
C GLU A 124 -5.44 -15.54 13.18
N LYS A 125 -5.67 -16.65 13.88
CA LYS A 125 -5.13 -16.86 15.23
C LYS A 125 -3.60 -16.81 15.25
N LEU A 126 -2.95 -17.38 14.24
CA LEU A 126 -1.49 -17.29 14.08
C LEU A 126 -1.04 -15.86 13.74
N ALA A 127 -1.82 -15.12 12.95
CA ALA A 127 -1.55 -13.73 12.61
C ALA A 127 -1.83 -12.74 13.76
N LEU A 128 -2.64 -13.11 14.75
CA LEU A 128 -2.88 -12.32 15.96
C LEU A 128 -1.94 -12.68 17.11
N ALA A 129 -1.16 -13.75 16.99
CA ALA A 129 -0.18 -14.13 18.00
C ALA A 129 0.87 -13.02 18.18
N PRO A 130 1.32 -12.75 19.42
CA PRO A 130 2.32 -11.73 19.70
C PRO A 130 3.64 -12.13 19.03
N VAL A 131 4.10 -11.30 18.10
CA VAL A 131 5.38 -11.49 17.41
C VAL A 131 6.38 -10.51 17.99
N SER A 132 7.41 -11.01 18.67
CA SER A 132 8.61 -10.21 18.95
C SER A 132 9.44 -10.13 17.67
N LEU A 133 9.42 -9.00 16.98
CA LEU A 133 10.23 -8.80 15.78
C LEU A 133 11.66 -8.47 16.18
N SER A 134 12.62 -9.27 15.73
CA SER A 134 14.03 -8.90 15.82
C SER A 134 14.34 -7.76 14.86
N LEU A 135 15.44 -7.04 15.10
CA LEU A 135 15.88 -5.98 14.19
C LEU A 135 16.19 -6.51 12.78
N THR A 136 16.66 -7.76 12.67
CA THR A 136 16.88 -8.44 11.39
C THR A 136 15.57 -8.71 10.66
N ASP A 137 14.51 -9.11 11.37
CA ASP A 137 13.19 -9.34 10.77
C ASP A 137 12.59 -8.01 10.28
N LEU A 138 12.76 -6.93 11.04
CA LEU A 138 12.31 -5.60 10.64
C LEU A 138 13.00 -5.14 9.34
N LEU A 139 14.32 -5.30 9.24
CA LEU A 139 15.06 -4.93 8.02
C LEU A 139 14.65 -5.79 6.82
N ALA A 140 14.40 -7.09 7.03
CA ALA A 140 13.90 -7.98 5.98
C ALA A 140 12.50 -7.56 5.51
N SER A 141 11.59 -7.23 6.44
CA SER A 141 10.26 -6.69 6.12
C SER A 141 10.33 -5.37 5.37
N MET A 142 11.20 -4.44 5.79
CA MET A 142 11.41 -3.17 5.08
C MET A 142 11.84 -3.40 3.63
N LEU A 143 12.79 -4.32 3.42
CA LEU A 143 13.27 -4.65 2.08
C LEU A 143 12.17 -5.30 1.24
N PHE A 144 11.42 -6.24 1.82
CA PHE A 144 10.31 -6.90 1.15
C PHE A 144 9.22 -5.90 0.76
N SER A 145 8.74 -5.09 1.70
CA SER A 145 7.74 -4.06 1.44
C SER A 145 8.22 -3.04 0.42
N ALA A 146 9.48 -2.57 0.49
CA ALA A 146 10.03 -1.69 -0.54
C ALA A 146 10.05 -2.36 -1.93
N ALA A 147 10.46 -3.62 -2.02
CA ALA A 147 10.56 -4.35 -3.29
C ALA A 147 9.20 -4.55 -3.96
N PHE A 148 8.13 -4.79 -3.18
CA PHE A 148 6.77 -4.97 -3.72
C PHE A 148 6.07 -3.63 -3.95
N TYR A 149 6.23 -2.66 -3.06
CA TYR A 149 5.46 -1.41 -3.12
C TYR A 149 5.98 -0.50 -4.23
N ALA A 150 7.29 -0.52 -4.49
CA ALA A 150 7.93 0.30 -5.51
C ALA A 150 7.38 0.08 -6.93
N PRO A 151 7.37 -1.13 -7.51
CA PRO A 151 6.84 -1.34 -8.86
C PRO A 151 5.35 -1.00 -8.97
N ILE A 152 4.56 -1.31 -7.93
CA ILE A 152 3.11 -1.07 -7.90
C ILE A 152 2.81 0.43 -7.89
N ALA A 153 3.48 1.19 -7.02
CA ALA A 153 3.39 2.64 -7.02
C ALA A 153 3.88 3.23 -8.36
N GLY A 154 4.96 2.68 -8.91
CA GLY A 154 5.49 3.01 -10.23
C GLY A 154 4.45 2.93 -11.34
N PHE A 155 3.73 1.80 -11.43
CA PHE A 155 2.62 1.64 -12.38
C PHE A 155 1.48 2.63 -12.13
N GLY A 156 1.18 2.93 -10.87
CA GLY A 156 0.26 4.01 -10.49
C GLY A 156 0.66 5.37 -11.06
N GLY A 157 1.96 5.71 -10.97
CA GLY A 157 2.53 6.92 -11.55
C GLY A 157 2.38 6.98 -13.07
N MET A 158 2.66 5.89 -13.78
CA MET A 158 2.43 5.80 -15.23
C MET A 158 0.96 6.01 -15.59
N TRP A 159 0.06 5.41 -14.81
CA TRP A 159 -1.39 5.54 -15.00
C TRP A 159 -1.86 6.99 -14.87
N ALA A 160 -1.28 7.77 -13.94
CA ALA A 160 -1.57 9.19 -13.82
C ALA A 160 -1.26 9.97 -15.12
N VAL A 161 -0.08 9.75 -15.70
CA VAL A 161 0.32 10.35 -16.97
C VAL A 161 -0.60 9.90 -18.10
N PHE A 162 -0.92 8.61 -18.18
CA PHE A 162 -1.82 8.06 -19.20
C PHE A 162 -3.19 8.75 -19.14
N ARG A 163 -3.77 8.84 -17.94
CA ARG A 163 -5.08 9.47 -17.73
C ARG A 163 -5.06 10.95 -18.11
N LEU A 164 -4.00 11.68 -17.75
CA LEU A 164 -3.86 13.10 -18.08
C LEU A 164 -3.71 13.33 -19.59
N LYS A 165 -2.87 12.54 -20.27
CA LYS A 165 -2.74 12.60 -21.73
C LYS A 165 -4.06 12.29 -22.44
N ARG A 166 -4.79 11.25 -21.99
CA ARG A 166 -6.10 10.89 -22.55
C ARG A 166 -7.16 11.96 -22.32
N ARG A 167 -7.11 12.68 -21.20
CA ARG A 167 -7.99 13.83 -20.93
C ARG A 167 -7.67 15.03 -21.80
N ALA A 168 -6.38 15.31 -22.03
CA ALA A 168 -5.96 16.40 -22.88
C ALA A 168 -6.34 16.16 -24.36
N ALA A 169 -6.28 14.92 -24.84
CA ALA A 169 -6.64 14.58 -26.23
C ALA A 169 -8.16 14.56 -26.52
N ARG A 170 -9.00 14.62 -25.48
CA ARG A 170 -10.47 14.61 -25.60
C ARG A 170 -11.09 16.01 -25.46
N ARG A 171 -10.27 17.02 -25.23
CA ARG A 171 -10.64 18.43 -25.22
C ARG A 171 -10.07 19.09 -26.47
#